data_AF-A0AAV2LPG5-F1
#
_entry.id   AF-A0AAV2LPG5-F1
#
_cell.length_a   1.000
_cell.length_b   1.000
_cell.length_c   1.000
_cell.angle_alpha   90.00
_cell.angle_beta   90.00
_cell.angle_gamma   90.00
#
_symmetry.space_group_name_H-M   'P 1'
#
loop_
_entity.id
_entity.type
_entity.pdbx_description
1 polymer ?
#
loop_
_entity_poly.entity_id
_entity_poly.type
_entity_poly.pdbx_seq_one_letter_code
_entity_poly.pdbx_strand_id
1 'polypeptide(L)'
;MSGVVRSLSRCLLPAEASPDPGSGKDRDRRWEKENQQEAAKREREAKRRSREIDAMLARERRAVRRLVKILLLGAGESGKSTFLKQMRIINGHEFDQKALLDFRDTIYDNILKGMRVLVDARDKLGISWQRCENEKQGMLVMSWEGRVGTTGVEPGEFQLYVMALSALWADTGIQEAYCRRSEFQLIQGPSE
;
A
#
# COMPACT_ATOMS: atom_id res chain seq x y z
N MET A 1 83.59 68.39 24.93
CA MET A 1 84.23 68.93 23.71
C MET A 1 83.64 68.23 22.50
N SER A 2 83.05 69.02 21.59
CA SER A 2 83.03 68.91 20.12
C SER A 2 82.54 67.66 19.35
N GLY A 3 81.77 67.93 18.28
CA GLY A 3 81.71 67.16 17.02
C GLY A 3 80.48 66.25 16.85
N VAL A 4 79.35 66.63 16.21
CA VAL A 4 79.03 66.73 14.75
C VAL A 4 79.29 65.37 14.04
N VAL A 5 78.42 64.72 13.24
CA VAL A 5 77.73 65.14 12.00
C VAL A 5 76.53 64.21 11.66
N ARG A 6 75.56 64.81 10.96
CA ARG A 6 74.33 64.30 10.30
C ARG A 6 74.55 63.16 9.29
N SER A 7 73.53 62.31 9.07
CA SER A 7 73.08 61.91 7.70
C SER A 7 71.77 61.10 7.67
N LEU A 8 70.75 61.69 7.05
CA LEU A 8 69.70 61.17 6.16
C LEU A 8 69.09 59.77 6.39
N SER A 9 67.86 59.75 6.92
CA SER A 9 66.95 58.60 6.85
C SER A 9 66.36 58.46 5.44
N ARG A 10 66.71 57.36 4.78
CA ARG A 10 66.19 56.92 3.49
C ARG A 10 65.04 55.93 3.74
N CYS A 11 63.91 56.17 3.10
CA CYS A 11 62.74 55.29 3.11
C CYS A 11 63.12 53.85 2.73
N LEU A 12 62.65 52.88 3.50
CA LEU A 12 62.64 51.46 3.15
C LEU A 12 61.25 50.90 3.50
N LEU A 13 60.57 50.42 2.45
CA LEU A 13 59.35 49.63 2.49
C LEU A 13 59.53 48.44 3.45
N PRO A 14 58.53 48.06 4.26
CA PRO A 14 58.59 46.82 5.01
C PRO A 14 58.61 45.65 4.02
N ALA A 15 59.66 44.84 4.16
CA ALA A 15 59.92 43.65 3.38
C ALA A 15 58.75 42.65 3.47
N GLU A 16 58.42 42.10 2.32
CA GLU A 16 57.64 40.88 2.11
C GLU A 16 57.92 39.85 3.22
N ALA A 17 56.90 39.57 4.04
CA ALA A 17 56.92 38.48 5.01
C ALA A 17 56.94 37.16 4.23
N SER A 18 58.11 36.53 4.15
CA SER A 18 58.29 35.20 3.58
C SER A 18 57.47 34.18 4.37
N PRO A 19 56.78 33.23 3.72
CA PRO A 19 56.01 32.21 4.42
C PRO A 19 56.97 31.28 5.18
N ASP A 20 56.76 31.20 6.50
CA ASP A 20 57.54 30.41 7.43
C ASP A 20 57.47 28.89 7.08
N PRO A 21 58.60 28.22 6.75
CA PRO A 21 58.62 26.81 6.34
C PRO A 21 58.26 25.84 7.47
N GLY A 22 58.13 26.31 8.71
CA GLY A 22 57.67 25.53 9.87
C GLY A 22 56.16 25.32 9.95
N SER A 23 55.34 26.12 9.25
CA SER A 23 53.88 26.11 9.44
C SER A 23 53.13 24.98 8.71
N GLY A 24 53.75 24.34 7.70
CA GLY A 24 53.13 23.28 6.90
C GLY A 24 53.08 21.93 7.62
N LYS A 25 54.22 21.50 8.18
CA LYS A 25 54.34 20.22 8.90
C LYS A 25 53.46 20.12 10.14
N ASP A 26 53.30 21.22 10.87
CA ASP A 26 52.44 21.24 12.06
C ASP A 26 50.94 21.31 11.71
N ARG A 27 50.58 21.88 10.56
CA ARG A 27 49.21 21.82 10.02
C ARG A 27 48.87 20.42 9.51
N ASP A 28 49.79 19.75 8.81
CA ASP A 28 49.61 18.37 8.34
C ASP A 28 49.45 17.39 9.51
N ARG A 29 50.31 17.52 10.55
CA ARG A 29 50.21 16.71 11.77
C ARG A 29 48.91 16.93 12.54
N ARG A 30 48.37 18.15 12.52
CA ARG A 30 47.08 18.47 13.15
C ARG A 30 45.93 17.85 12.35
N TRP A 31 45.96 17.98 11.02
CA TRP A 31 44.98 17.39 10.12
C TRP A 31 44.94 15.86 10.21
N GLU A 32 46.10 15.20 10.27
CA GLU A 32 46.19 13.75 10.49
C GLU A 32 45.56 13.33 11.81
N LYS A 33 45.83 14.04 12.91
CA LYS A 33 45.24 13.75 14.23
C LYS A 33 43.72 13.95 14.25
N GLU A 34 43.22 15.02 13.62
CA GLU A 34 41.78 15.30 13.49
C GLU A 34 41.09 14.22 12.66
N ASN A 35 41.68 13.80 11.55
CA ASN A 35 41.13 12.74 10.69
C ASN A 35 41.13 11.38 11.39
N GLN A 36 42.16 11.09 12.20
CA GLN A 36 42.27 9.86 13.00
C GLN A 36 41.27 9.84 14.16
N GLN A 37 41.00 10.99 14.79
CA GLN A 37 39.95 11.15 15.80
C GLN A 37 38.55 11.00 15.19
N GLU A 38 38.30 11.60 14.03
CA GLU A 38 37.04 11.51 13.30
C GLU A 38 36.77 10.08 12.84
N ALA A 39 37.77 9.37 12.31
CA ALA A 39 37.68 7.95 11.97
C ALA A 39 37.36 7.08 13.20
N ALA A 40 38.04 7.31 14.33
CA ALA A 40 37.77 6.58 15.57
C ALA A 40 36.38 6.88 16.14
N LYS A 41 35.89 8.12 16.01
CA LYS A 41 34.52 8.50 16.40
C LYS A 41 33.49 7.81 15.52
N ARG A 42 33.68 7.82 14.18
CA ARG A 42 32.81 7.10 13.23
C ARG A 42 32.79 5.60 13.48
N GLU A 43 33.93 4.99 13.80
CA GLU A 43 34.01 3.57 14.13
C GLU A 43 33.25 3.26 15.44
N ARG A 44 33.37 4.11 16.46
CA ARG A 44 32.61 3.96 17.72
C ARG A 44 31.10 4.10 17.48
N GLU A 45 30.70 5.10 16.69
CA GLU A 45 29.29 5.29 16.32
C GLU A 45 28.76 4.12 15.47
N ALA A 46 29.54 3.62 14.51
CA ALA A 46 29.19 2.46 13.70
C ALA A 46 29.06 1.20 14.57
N LYS A 47 29.98 0.96 15.50
CA LYS A 47 29.89 -0.15 16.48
C LYS A 47 28.67 0.01 17.39
N ARG A 48 28.33 1.22 17.82
CA ARG A 48 27.13 1.48 18.62
C ARG A 48 25.85 1.15 17.82
N ARG A 49 25.74 1.66 16.59
CA ARG A 49 24.62 1.36 15.69
C ARG A 49 24.53 -0.14 15.39
N SER A 50 25.65 -0.80 15.12
CA SER A 50 25.68 -2.26 14.89
C SER A 50 25.13 -3.03 16.08
N ARG A 51 25.56 -2.69 17.30
CA ARG A 51 25.04 -3.34 18.52
C ARG A 51 23.56 -3.09 18.74
N GLU A 52 23.07 -1.88 18.42
CA GLU A 52 21.64 -1.55 18.47
C GLU A 52 20.84 -2.41 17.48
N ILE A 53 21.33 -2.54 16.25
CA ILE A 53 20.72 -3.40 15.21
C ILE A 53 20.71 -4.87 15.66
N ASP A 54 21.84 -5.39 16.15
CA ASP A 54 21.94 -6.77 16.62
C ASP A 54 20.96 -7.05 17.77
N ALA A 55 20.80 -6.09 18.69
CA ALA A 55 19.83 -6.18 19.76
C ALA A 55 18.38 -6.19 19.25
N MET A 56 18.05 -5.36 18.25
CA MET A 56 16.74 -5.37 17.59
C MET A 56 16.47 -6.71 16.89
N LEU A 57 17.43 -7.20 16.09
CA LEU A 57 17.33 -8.48 15.39
C LEU A 57 17.16 -9.65 16.38
N ALA A 58 17.87 -9.63 17.52
CA ALA A 58 17.71 -10.65 18.54
C ALA A 58 16.30 -10.64 19.17
N ARG A 59 15.70 -9.45 19.37
CA ARG A 59 14.31 -9.31 19.85
C ARG A 59 13.31 -9.86 18.81
N GLU A 60 13.44 -9.45 17.55
CA GLU A 60 12.58 -9.94 16.46
C GLU A 60 12.68 -11.45 16.27
N ARG A 61 13.89 -12.03 16.29
CA ARG A 61 14.10 -13.48 16.18
C ARG A 61 13.41 -14.25 17.30
N ARG A 62 13.26 -13.68 18.51
CA ARG A 62 12.48 -14.31 19.60
C ARG A 62 10.98 -14.19 19.35
N ALA A 63 10.52 -13.05 18.86
CA ALA A 63 9.11 -12.84 18.52
C ALA A 63 8.66 -13.79 17.40
N VAL A 64 9.43 -13.87 16.30
CA VAL A 64 9.15 -14.76 15.16
C VAL A 64 9.16 -16.23 15.57
N ARG A 65 10.07 -16.64 16.47
CA ARG A 65 10.11 -18.03 16.98
C ARG A 65 8.85 -18.44 17.76
N ARG A 66 8.14 -17.49 18.37
CA ARG A 66 6.87 -17.74 19.08
C ARG A 66 5.65 -17.63 18.17
N LEU A 67 5.82 -17.13 16.95
CA LEU A 67 4.74 -16.94 16.01
C LEU A 67 4.38 -18.26 15.33
N VAL A 68 3.12 -18.67 15.48
CA VAL A 68 2.57 -19.84 14.77
C VAL A 68 2.06 -19.38 13.41
N LYS A 69 2.57 -19.96 12.33
CA LYS A 69 2.09 -19.70 10.96
C LYS A 69 1.09 -20.77 10.57
N ILE A 70 -0.09 -20.34 10.14
CA ILE A 70 -1.16 -21.23 9.65
C ILE A 70 -1.35 -20.94 8.17
N LEU A 71 -1.39 -21.99 7.35
CA LEU A 71 -1.70 -21.91 5.92
C LEU A 71 -3.08 -22.50 5.68
N LEU A 72 -4.00 -21.68 5.16
CA LEU A 72 -5.34 -22.11 4.78
C LEU A 72 -5.33 -22.56 3.32
N LEU A 73 -5.52 -23.87 3.10
CA LEU A 73 -5.59 -24.48 1.76
C LEU A 73 -7.03 -24.89 1.45
N GLY A 74 -7.43 -24.75 0.19
CA GLY A 74 -8.76 -25.11 -0.29
C GLY A 74 -9.00 -24.62 -1.71
N ALA A 75 -9.95 -25.24 -2.41
CA ALA A 75 -10.35 -24.88 -3.77
C ALA A 75 -10.76 -23.39 -3.92
N GLY A 76 -10.88 -22.89 -5.15
CA GLY A 76 -11.51 -21.59 -5.41
C GLY A 76 -12.85 -21.49 -4.66
N GLU A 77 -13.16 -20.33 -4.08
CA GLU A 77 -14.46 -20.05 -3.41
C GLU A 77 -14.77 -20.87 -2.13
N SER A 78 -13.86 -21.71 -1.64
CA SER A 78 -13.99 -22.48 -0.37
C SER A 78 -14.13 -21.64 0.94
N GLY A 79 -14.35 -20.33 0.85
CA GLY A 79 -14.56 -19.48 2.03
C GLY A 79 -13.31 -19.15 2.84
N LYS A 80 -12.09 -19.41 2.35
CA LYS A 80 -10.83 -19.07 3.04
C LYS A 80 -10.76 -17.60 3.48
N SER A 81 -11.12 -16.68 2.57
CA SER A 81 -11.17 -15.25 2.86
C SER A 81 -12.24 -14.93 3.91
N THR A 82 -13.37 -15.64 3.90
CA THR A 82 -14.43 -15.52 4.91
C THR A 82 -13.95 -15.98 6.28
N PHE A 83 -13.23 -17.10 6.35
CA PHE A 83 -12.64 -17.59 7.60
C PHE A 83 -11.65 -16.58 8.19
N LEU A 84 -10.77 -15.98 7.36
CA LEU A 84 -9.85 -14.94 7.82
C LEU A 84 -10.58 -13.67 8.29
N LYS A 85 -11.67 -13.28 7.62
CA LYS A 85 -12.53 -12.17 8.07
C LYS A 85 -13.16 -12.47 9.43
N GLN A 86 -13.66 -13.69 9.65
CA GLN A 86 -14.22 -14.10 10.94
C GLN A 86 -13.16 -14.14 12.05
N MET A 87 -11.94 -14.62 11.76
CA MET A 87 -10.82 -14.56 12.71
C MET A 87 -10.48 -13.13 13.15
N ARG A 88 -10.59 -12.14 12.25
CA ARG A 88 -10.42 -10.72 12.63
C ARG A 88 -11.50 -10.25 13.59
N ILE A 89 -12.77 -10.57 13.29
CA ILE A 89 -13.93 -10.20 14.11
C ILE A 89 -13.80 -10.81 15.52
N ILE A 90 -13.51 -12.11 15.62
CA ILE A 90 -13.37 -12.82 16.89
C ILE A 90 -12.22 -12.26 17.75
N ASN A 91 -11.12 -11.84 17.10
CA ASN A 91 -9.95 -11.28 17.78
C ASN A 91 -10.12 -9.79 18.13
N GLY A 92 -11.30 -9.20 17.93
CA GLY A 92 -11.59 -7.81 18.28
C GLY A 92 -10.87 -6.78 17.39
N HIS A 93 -10.41 -7.18 16.21
CA HIS A 93 -9.86 -6.23 15.23
C HIS A 93 -11.00 -5.63 14.42
N GLU A 94 -11.37 -4.39 14.75
CA GLU A 94 -12.35 -3.61 13.99
C GLU A 94 -11.83 -3.30 12.58
N PHE A 95 -12.78 -3.15 11.65
CA PHE A 95 -12.48 -2.73 10.29
C PHE A 95 -12.42 -1.20 10.24
N ASP A 96 -11.30 -0.68 9.76
CA ASP A 96 -11.12 0.75 9.54
C ASP A 96 -12.10 1.27 8.46
N GLN A 97 -12.41 2.57 8.50
CA GLN A 97 -13.35 3.20 7.57
C GLN A 97 -12.97 2.94 6.10
N LYS A 98 -11.66 2.95 5.81
CA LYS A 98 -11.16 2.60 4.47
C LYS A 98 -11.54 1.17 4.06
N ALA A 99 -11.39 0.20 4.97
CA ALA A 99 -11.75 -1.19 4.70
C ALA A 99 -13.26 -1.37 4.50
N LEU A 100 -14.08 -0.60 5.22
CA LEU A 100 -15.53 -0.60 5.03
C LEU A 100 -15.93 -0.06 3.64
N LEU A 101 -15.26 0.98 3.15
CA LEU A 101 -15.47 1.50 1.79
C LEU A 101 -15.07 0.45 0.74
N ASP A 102 -13.91 -0.20 0.91
CA ASP A 102 -13.48 -1.29 0.02
C ASP A 102 -14.49 -2.46 -0.01
N PHE A 103 -15.09 -2.79 1.15
CA PHE A 103 -16.14 -3.81 1.22
C PHE A 103 -17.42 -3.38 0.53
N ARG A 104 -17.85 -2.13 0.70
CA ARG A 104 -19.01 -1.58 -0.01
C ARG A 104 -18.83 -1.69 -1.52
N ASP A 105 -17.67 -1.30 -2.02
CA ASP A 105 -17.37 -1.35 -3.44
C ASP A 105 -17.38 -2.81 -3.97
N THR A 106 -16.84 -3.74 -3.17
CA THR A 106 -16.92 -5.18 -3.44
C THR A 106 -18.37 -5.68 -3.47
N ILE A 107 -19.23 -5.20 -2.57
CA ILE A 107 -20.66 -5.56 -2.54
C ILE A 107 -21.36 -5.10 -3.81
N TYR A 108 -21.15 -3.85 -4.24
CA TYR A 108 -21.74 -3.32 -5.47
C TYR A 108 -21.31 -4.11 -6.72
N ASP A 109 -20.02 -4.39 -6.83
CA ASP A 109 -19.45 -5.20 -7.92
C ASP A 109 -20.05 -6.62 -7.94
N ASN A 110 -20.15 -7.28 -6.79
CA ASN A 110 -20.76 -8.61 -6.69
C ASN A 110 -22.24 -8.62 -7.09
N ILE A 111 -23.02 -7.61 -6.70
CA ILE A 111 -24.44 -7.50 -7.06
C ILE A 111 -24.59 -7.34 -8.58
N LEU A 112 -23.82 -6.43 -9.19
CA LEU A 112 -23.89 -6.17 -10.64
C LEU A 112 -23.41 -7.38 -11.45
N LYS A 113 -22.29 -7.98 -11.08
CA LYS A 113 -21.79 -9.21 -11.71
C LYS A 113 -22.78 -10.37 -11.55
N GLY A 114 -23.31 -10.57 -10.35
CA GLY A 114 -24.29 -11.61 -10.07
C GLY A 114 -25.54 -11.47 -10.92
N MET A 115 -26.10 -10.26 -11.01
CA MET A 115 -27.27 -10.01 -11.86
C MET A 115 -26.97 -10.23 -13.35
N ARG A 116 -25.80 -9.79 -13.85
CA ARG A 116 -25.40 -10.07 -15.24
C ARG A 116 -25.35 -11.55 -15.54
N VAL A 117 -24.76 -12.34 -14.65
CA VAL A 117 -24.73 -13.80 -14.78
C VAL A 117 -26.15 -14.37 -14.81
N LEU A 118 -27.06 -13.87 -13.98
CA LEU A 118 -28.45 -14.33 -13.99
C LEU A 118 -29.19 -13.99 -15.29
N VAL A 119 -29.01 -12.78 -15.82
CA VAL A 119 -29.62 -12.39 -17.11
C VAL A 119 -29.07 -13.25 -18.25
N ASP A 120 -27.75 -13.49 -18.27
CA ASP A 120 -27.09 -14.33 -19.28
C ASP A 120 -27.52 -15.80 -19.16
N ALA A 121 -27.61 -16.33 -17.94
CA ALA A 121 -28.09 -17.68 -17.68
C ALA A 121 -29.55 -17.85 -18.12
N ARG A 122 -30.40 -16.86 -17.82
CA ARG A 122 -31.82 -16.85 -18.24
C ARG A 122 -31.94 -16.98 -19.76
N ASP A 123 -31.15 -16.23 -20.52
CA ASP A 123 -31.11 -16.32 -21.99
C ASP A 123 -30.58 -17.68 -22.47
N LYS A 124 -29.49 -18.19 -21.88
CA LYS A 124 -28.91 -19.51 -22.24
C LYS A 124 -29.83 -20.69 -21.92
N LEU A 125 -30.62 -20.58 -20.87
CA LEU A 125 -31.59 -21.59 -20.46
C LEU A 125 -32.93 -21.48 -21.21
N GLY A 126 -33.09 -20.47 -22.07
CA GLY A 126 -34.31 -20.25 -22.85
C GLY A 126 -35.53 -19.84 -22.00
N ILE A 127 -35.30 -19.26 -20.83
CA ILE A 127 -36.35 -18.82 -19.92
C ILE A 127 -36.92 -17.49 -20.45
N SER A 128 -38.24 -17.36 -20.53
CA SER A 128 -38.88 -16.11 -20.96
C SER A 128 -39.00 -15.11 -19.82
N TRP A 129 -38.98 -13.82 -20.14
CA TRP A 129 -39.29 -12.78 -19.16
C TRP A 129 -40.74 -12.91 -18.69
N GLN A 130 -40.99 -12.61 -17.41
CA GLN A 130 -42.36 -12.42 -16.94
C GLN A 130 -42.96 -11.14 -17.52
N ARG A 131 -42.17 -10.06 -17.54
CA ARG A 131 -42.56 -8.75 -18.06
C ARG A 131 -41.65 -8.36 -19.20
N CYS A 132 -42.21 -8.06 -20.37
CA CYS A 132 -41.41 -7.64 -21.52
C CYS A 132 -40.62 -6.34 -21.26
N GLU A 133 -41.04 -5.49 -20.32
CA GLU A 133 -40.26 -4.30 -19.95
C GLU A 133 -38.90 -4.63 -19.31
N ASN A 134 -38.78 -5.81 -18.69
CA ASN A 134 -37.55 -6.25 -18.03
C ASN A 134 -36.42 -6.54 -19.02
N GLU A 135 -36.73 -6.76 -20.30
CA GLU A 135 -35.72 -6.90 -21.35
C GLU A 135 -34.83 -5.65 -21.46
N LYS A 136 -35.43 -4.45 -21.36
CA LYS A 136 -34.68 -3.19 -21.35
C LYS A 136 -33.81 -3.05 -20.10
N GLN A 137 -34.31 -3.52 -18.97
CA GLN A 137 -33.55 -3.53 -17.70
C GLN A 137 -32.38 -4.51 -17.76
N GLY A 138 -32.58 -5.68 -18.37
CA GLY A 138 -31.54 -6.67 -18.62
C GLY A 138 -30.43 -6.11 -19.52
N MET A 139 -30.79 -5.45 -20.62
CA MET A 139 -29.82 -4.78 -21.50
C MET A 139 -29.02 -3.69 -20.77
N LEU A 140 -29.67 -2.89 -19.92
CA LEU A 140 -29.00 -1.88 -19.10
C LEU A 140 -27.95 -2.51 -18.18
N VAL A 141 -28.31 -3.56 -17.44
CA VAL A 141 -27.37 -4.28 -16.56
C VAL A 141 -26.25 -4.95 -17.35
N MET A 142 -26.53 -5.46 -18.56
CA MET A 142 -25.51 -6.04 -19.43
C MET A 142 -24.50 -5.03 -19.97
N SER A 143 -24.92 -3.78 -20.17
CA SER A 143 -24.05 -2.69 -20.63
C SER A 143 -23.04 -2.22 -19.59
N TRP A 144 -23.21 -2.60 -18.32
CA TRP A 144 -22.24 -2.28 -17.29
C TRP A 144 -20.92 -3.02 -17.57
N GLU A 145 -19.84 -2.29 -17.86
CA GLU A 145 -18.51 -2.85 -17.98
C GLU A 145 -17.78 -2.69 -16.65
N GLY A 146 -17.59 -3.80 -15.93
CA GLY A 146 -16.86 -3.78 -14.67
C GLY A 146 -15.44 -3.29 -14.93
N ARG A 147 -15.08 -2.13 -14.35
CA ARG A 147 -13.77 -1.55 -14.60
C ARG A 147 -12.70 -2.34 -13.86
N VAL A 148 -11.91 -3.10 -14.61
CA VAL A 148 -10.72 -3.78 -14.06
C VAL A 148 -9.65 -2.72 -13.79
N GLY A 149 -9.33 -2.50 -12.51
CA GLY A 149 -8.18 -1.69 -12.11
C GLY A 149 -8.44 -0.20 -11.81
N THR A 150 -9.69 0.27 -11.75
CA THR A 150 -10.02 1.60 -11.19
C THR A 150 -10.57 1.49 -9.77
N THR A 151 -10.55 2.62 -9.06
CA THR A 151 -11.31 2.87 -7.82
C THR A 151 -12.71 2.28 -7.97
N GLY A 152 -13.22 1.60 -6.93
CA GLY A 152 -14.40 0.76 -6.97
C GLY A 152 -15.68 1.43 -7.49
N VAL A 153 -16.79 0.70 -7.47
CA VAL A 153 -18.07 1.23 -7.96
C VAL A 153 -18.51 2.39 -7.06
N GLU A 154 -18.53 3.60 -7.60
CA GLU A 154 -19.00 4.77 -6.86
C GLU A 154 -20.50 4.64 -6.54
N PRO A 155 -20.98 5.12 -5.37
CA PRO A 155 -22.39 5.01 -5.00
C PRO A 155 -23.35 5.62 -6.03
N GLY A 156 -22.95 6.73 -6.67
CA GLY A 156 -23.75 7.38 -7.72
C GLY A 156 -23.88 6.53 -8.98
N GLU A 157 -22.86 5.75 -9.33
CA GLU A 157 -22.91 4.82 -10.46
C GLU A 157 -23.81 3.64 -10.13
N PHE A 158 -23.64 3.03 -8.95
CA PHE A 158 -24.49 1.92 -8.51
C PHE A 158 -25.98 2.32 -8.45
N GLN A 159 -26.27 3.55 -8.00
CA GLN A 159 -27.63 4.07 -7.88
C GLN A 159 -28.42 4.06 -9.21
N LEU A 160 -27.73 4.21 -10.35
CA LEU A 160 -28.36 4.16 -11.68
C LEU A 160 -28.96 2.79 -12.00
N TYR A 161 -28.40 1.72 -11.42
CA TYR A 161 -28.82 0.34 -11.66
C TYR A 161 -29.84 -0.16 -10.63
N VAL A 162 -30.02 0.51 -9.48
CA VAL A 162 -30.86 0.01 -8.38
C VAL A 162 -32.29 -0.31 -8.82
N MET A 163 -32.92 0.55 -9.62
CA MET A 163 -34.27 0.31 -10.12
C MET A 163 -34.33 -0.90 -11.05
N ALA A 164 -33.34 -1.03 -11.95
CA ALA A 164 -33.24 -2.16 -12.87
C ALA A 164 -33.02 -3.47 -12.10
N LEU A 165 -32.08 -3.48 -11.15
CA LEU A 165 -31.79 -4.63 -10.28
C LEU A 165 -33.03 -5.07 -9.50
N SER A 166 -33.78 -4.13 -8.92
CA SER A 166 -35.00 -4.44 -8.17
C SER A 166 -36.10 -5.00 -9.07
N ALA A 167 -36.26 -4.47 -10.29
CA ALA A 167 -37.26 -4.95 -11.24
C ALA A 167 -36.90 -6.36 -11.76
N LEU A 168 -35.63 -6.59 -12.07
CA LEU A 168 -35.12 -7.89 -12.53
C LEU A 168 -35.22 -8.95 -11.43
N TRP A 169 -34.86 -8.61 -10.19
CA TRP A 169 -34.96 -9.56 -9.08
C TRP A 169 -36.41 -9.98 -8.78
N ALA A 170 -37.38 -9.10 -9.02
CA ALA A 170 -38.80 -9.42 -8.87
C ALA A 170 -39.38 -10.25 -10.03
N ASP A 171 -38.65 -10.46 -11.13
CA ASP A 171 -39.10 -11.21 -12.30
C ASP A 171 -39.04 -12.73 -12.04
N THR A 172 -40.11 -13.46 -12.35
CA THR A 172 -40.15 -14.92 -12.15
C THR A 172 -39.12 -15.66 -13.00
N GLY A 173 -38.76 -15.16 -14.19
CA GLY A 173 -37.76 -15.79 -15.05
C GLY A 173 -36.34 -15.69 -14.49
N ILE A 174 -36.02 -14.58 -13.82
CA ILE A 174 -34.74 -14.42 -13.10
C ILE A 174 -34.72 -15.29 -11.84
N GLN A 175 -35.82 -15.36 -11.09
CA GLN A 175 -35.94 -16.26 -9.94
C GLN A 175 -35.81 -17.73 -10.36
N GLU A 176 -36.37 -18.12 -11.50
CA GLU A 176 -36.22 -19.47 -12.07
C GLU A 176 -34.76 -19.76 -12.45
N ALA A 177 -34.09 -18.82 -13.13
CA ALA A 177 -32.67 -18.94 -13.42
C ALA A 177 -31.84 -19.10 -12.13
N TYR A 178 -32.16 -18.35 -11.08
CA TYR A 178 -31.50 -18.46 -9.78
C TYR A 178 -31.76 -19.80 -9.07
N CYS A 179 -32.96 -20.38 -9.22
CA CYS A 179 -33.25 -21.73 -8.71
C CYS A 179 -32.35 -22.79 -9.37
N ARG A 180 -32.00 -22.58 -10.65
CA ARG A 180 -31.10 -23.43 -11.45
C ARG A 180 -29.64 -23.00 -11.39
N ARG A 181 -29.24 -22.23 -10.37
CA ARG A 181 -27.86 -21.72 -10.19
C ARG A 181 -26.77 -22.80 -10.11
N SER A 182 -27.10 -24.07 -9.94
CA SER A 182 -26.14 -25.17 -10.01
C SER A 182 -25.65 -25.44 -11.44
N GLU A 183 -26.37 -24.98 -12.47
CA GLU A 183 -26.02 -25.20 -13.88
C GLU A 183 -24.99 -24.20 -14.42
N PHE A 184 -24.69 -23.14 -13.67
CA PHE A 184 -23.75 -22.09 -14.05
C PHE A 184 -22.98 -21.55 -12.84
N GLN A 185 -21.93 -20.76 -13.10
CA GLN A 185 -21.12 -20.18 -12.02
C GLN A 185 -21.69 -18.83 -11.62
N LEU A 186 -22.43 -18.81 -10.51
CA LEU A 186 -22.89 -17.59 -9.84
C LEU A 186 -22.03 -17.35 -8.60
N ILE A 187 -21.58 -16.10 -8.39
CA ILE A 187 -20.87 -15.72 -7.16
C ILE A 187 -21.79 -16.03 -5.98
N GLN A 188 -21.47 -17.07 -5.22
CA GLN A 188 -22.26 -17.43 -4.05
C GLN A 188 -21.82 -16.55 -2.88
N GLY A 189 -22.78 -15.84 -2.29
CA GLY A 189 -22.59 -15.28 -0.96
C GLY A 189 -22.30 -16.42 0.03
N PRO A 190 -21.67 -16.13 1.19
CA PRO A 190 -21.51 -17.14 2.22
C PRO A 190 -22.89 -17.72 2.53
N SER A 191 -23.07 -19.02 2.27
CA SER A 191 -24.26 -19.75 2.70
C SER A 191 -24.31 -19.68 4.22
N GLU A 192 -25.42 -19.19 4.76
CA GLU A 192 -25.74 -19.24 6.19
C GLU A 192 -25.64 -20.65 6.76
#